data_AF-A0A167WF12-F1
#
_entry.id   AF-A0A167WF12-F1
#
_cell.length_a   1.000
_cell.length_b   1.000
_cell.length_c   1.000
_cell.angle_alpha   90.00
_cell.angle_beta   90.00
_cell.angle_gamma   90.00
#
_symmetry.space_group_name_H-M   'P 1'
#
loop_
_entity.id
_entity.type
_entity.pdbx_description
1 polymer ?
#
loop_
_entity_poly.entity_id
_entity_poly.type
_entity_poly.pdbx_seq_one_letter_code
_entity_poly.pdbx_strand_id
1 'polypeptide(L)'
;MADATPAHSAGITRSNIWFEDGNVVIQAERTHFKVYRGALAANSCIFKDMFSMPQPPSAGELDVEGCPVVHVSDTAEDIAIVLQALFLRGCVHVAAGEPLSIPAVVAFLRLGKKYDIELLHAEALKRLHCEYPSTLGEMDLDYPSPMIAQKPDTPTDLIIANLAREQSLLSVLPLALYRCCCSYSAIQLMVGISGDDAVTTVLSAGDLLACCAALSSLGSTQYATTLAWLNPYAIKFPTCTSPAHCDNIRKFALHNVFFPSISIVGLATWSDFRDDWLWAGSMCSSCDTIAEKLHDDGRVKFWEALPSIFGLPEWCELRKE
;
A
#
# COMPACT_ATOMS: atom_id res chain seq x y z
N MET A 1 43.64 -39.44 -5.19
CA MET A 1 43.94 -37.99 -5.03
C MET A 1 42.96 -37.25 -5.91
N ALA A 2 41.82 -36.88 -5.35
CA ALA A 2 40.83 -36.04 -6.00
C ALA A 2 40.84 -34.73 -5.20
N ASP A 3 41.21 -33.67 -5.91
CA ASP A 3 41.40 -32.32 -5.42
C ASP A 3 40.06 -31.76 -4.97
N ALA A 4 39.91 -31.53 -3.66
CA ALA A 4 38.76 -30.88 -3.09
C ALA A 4 38.98 -29.37 -3.21
N THR A 5 38.31 -28.75 -4.18
CA THR A 5 38.23 -27.29 -4.31
C THR A 5 37.62 -26.71 -3.02
N PRO A 6 38.29 -25.80 -2.30
CA PRO A 6 37.68 -25.17 -1.15
C PRO A 6 36.58 -24.22 -1.63
N ALA A 7 35.38 -24.38 -1.08
CA ALA A 7 34.28 -23.44 -1.24
C ALA A 7 34.76 -22.04 -0.84
N HIS A 8 34.68 -21.08 -1.77
CA HIS A 8 34.90 -19.67 -1.48
C HIS A 8 33.96 -19.23 -0.35
N SER A 9 34.51 -18.94 0.82
CA SER A 9 33.85 -18.14 1.84
C SER A 9 33.58 -16.77 1.21
N ALA A 10 32.35 -16.50 0.77
CA ALA A 10 31.98 -15.14 0.39
C ALA A 10 32.38 -14.19 1.54
N GLY A 11 32.87 -12.99 1.24
CA GLY A 11 33.30 -12.00 2.24
C GLY A 11 32.13 -11.17 2.78
N ILE A 12 32.38 -10.34 3.80
CA ILE A 12 31.48 -9.24 4.17
C ILE A 12 31.73 -8.08 3.18
N THR A 13 30.66 -7.43 2.73
CA THR A 13 30.69 -6.35 1.73
C THR A 13 30.57 -4.98 2.39
N ARG A 14 31.42 -4.03 2.00
CA ARG A 14 31.32 -2.61 2.41
C ARG A 14 30.27 -1.89 1.57
N SER A 15 29.32 -1.21 2.21
CA SER A 15 28.27 -0.43 1.51
C SER A 15 28.78 0.94 1.02
N ASN A 16 27.97 1.59 0.19
CA ASN A 16 28.18 2.97 -0.23
C ASN A 16 27.91 3.99 0.89
N ILE A 17 27.25 3.59 1.99
CA ILE A 17 27.03 4.45 3.15
C ILE A 17 28.21 4.24 4.10
N TRP A 18 29.25 5.02 3.86
CA TRP A 18 30.49 4.93 4.61
C TRP A 18 31.02 6.33 4.92
N PHE A 19 30.86 6.75 6.17
CA PHE A 19 31.44 8.00 6.65
C PHE A 19 32.87 7.73 7.14
N GLU A 20 33.85 8.40 6.54
CA GLU A 20 35.27 8.21 6.86
C GLU A 20 35.57 8.46 8.35
N ASP A 21 34.93 9.49 8.93
CA ASP A 21 34.94 9.87 10.35
C ASP A 21 33.81 9.21 11.18
N GLY A 22 33.11 8.23 10.61
CA GLY A 22 32.14 7.41 11.34
C GLY A 22 32.80 6.63 12.48
N ASN A 23 32.04 6.37 13.54
CA ASN A 23 32.55 5.79 14.79
C ASN A 23 31.77 4.56 15.28
N VAL A 24 30.91 4.01 14.42
CA VAL A 24 30.24 2.72 14.63
C VAL A 24 29.97 2.07 13.27
N VAL A 25 30.04 0.75 13.21
CA VAL A 25 29.66 -0.03 12.03
C VAL A 25 28.38 -0.82 12.35
N ILE A 26 27.36 -0.65 11.52
CA ILE A 26 26.15 -1.50 11.55
C ILE A 26 26.36 -2.63 10.54
N GLN A 27 26.14 -3.87 10.99
CA GLN A 27 26.14 -5.04 10.14
C GLN A 27 24.72 -5.58 9.98
N ALA A 28 24.22 -5.53 8.74
CA ALA A 28 22.97 -6.16 8.34
C ALA A 28 23.28 -7.23 7.28
N GLU A 29 22.84 -8.45 7.50
CA GLU A 29 23.22 -9.61 6.70
C GLU A 29 24.75 -9.68 6.49
N ARG A 30 25.21 -9.52 5.24
CA ARG A 30 26.61 -9.56 4.83
C ARG A 30 27.13 -8.18 4.44
N THR A 31 26.50 -7.11 4.92
CA THR A 31 26.81 -5.73 4.52
C THR A 31 27.14 -4.86 5.72
N HIS A 32 28.23 -4.09 5.62
CA HIS A 32 28.66 -3.11 6.62
C HIS A 32 28.33 -1.68 6.21
N PHE A 33 27.85 -0.91 7.18
CA PHE A 33 27.54 0.51 7.06
C PHE A 33 28.28 1.27 8.17
N LYS A 34 29.19 2.18 7.82
CA LYS A 34 29.95 2.97 8.81
C LYS A 34 29.30 4.33 8.97
N VAL A 35 28.81 4.63 10.17
CA VAL A 35 27.97 5.79 10.49
C VAL A 35 28.31 6.41 11.85
N TYR A 36 27.55 7.43 12.26
CA TYR A 36 27.77 8.14 13.52
C TYR A 36 26.85 7.61 14.63
N ARG A 37 27.45 7.05 15.69
CA ARG A 37 26.79 6.53 16.89
C ARG A 37 25.85 7.55 17.52
N GLY A 38 26.33 8.78 17.70
CA GLY A 38 25.57 9.85 18.36
C GLY A 38 24.32 10.25 17.58
N ALA A 39 24.41 10.32 16.26
CA ALA A 39 23.27 10.66 15.41
C ALA A 39 22.24 9.53 15.35
N LEU A 40 22.66 8.26 15.27
CA LEU A 40 21.73 7.12 15.39
C LEU A 40 21.02 7.14 16.75
N ALA A 41 21.77 7.30 17.84
CA ALA A 41 21.22 7.36 19.19
C ALA A 41 20.29 8.56 19.45
N ALA A 42 20.46 9.66 18.70
CA ALA A 42 19.59 10.83 18.79
C ALA A 42 18.24 10.60 18.10
N ASN A 43 18.19 9.71 17.10
CA ASN A 43 16.97 9.40 16.34
C ASN A 43 16.31 8.07 16.76
N SER A 44 16.95 7.28 17.63
CA SER A 44 16.48 5.96 18.05
C SER A 44 16.90 5.68 19.49
N CYS A 45 15.93 5.54 20.39
CA CYS A 45 16.20 5.14 21.76
C CYS A 45 16.75 3.70 21.82
N ILE A 46 16.29 2.82 20.92
CA ILE A 46 16.75 1.43 20.84
C ILE A 46 18.23 1.36 20.49
N PHE A 47 18.69 2.11 19.48
CA PHE A 47 20.12 2.17 19.17
C PHE A 47 20.93 2.81 20.32
N LYS A 48 20.39 3.85 20.96
CA LYS A 48 21.01 4.45 22.15
C LYS A 48 21.25 3.41 23.26
N ASP A 49 20.26 2.57 23.53
CA ASP A 49 20.34 1.52 24.55
C ASP A 49 21.28 0.39 24.10
N MET A 50 21.20 -0.05 22.84
CA MET A 50 22.12 -1.03 22.25
C MET A 50 23.58 -0.61 22.41
N PHE A 51 23.89 0.67 22.16
CA PHE A 51 25.25 1.17 22.32
C PHE A 51 25.68 1.40 23.77
N SER A 52 24.76 1.34 24.73
CA SER A 52 25.03 1.51 26.16
C SER A 52 25.25 0.19 26.88
N MET A 53 24.86 -0.94 26.27
CA MET A 53 25.10 -2.27 26.81
C MET A 53 26.59 -2.63 26.71
N PRO A 54 27.19 -3.20 27.78
CA PRO A 54 28.54 -3.74 27.70
C PRO A 54 28.57 -4.87 26.67
N GLN A 55 29.35 -4.73 25.61
CA GLN A 55 29.55 -5.87 24.70
C GLN A 55 30.35 -6.95 25.44
N PRO A 56 29.96 -8.24 25.32
CA PRO A 56 30.75 -9.32 25.90
C PRO A 56 32.17 -9.24 25.33
N PRO A 57 33.21 -9.50 26.15
CA PRO A 57 34.59 -9.52 25.68
C PRO A 57 34.81 -10.76 24.79
N SER A 58 34.32 -10.71 23.56
CA SER A 58 34.68 -11.68 22.52
C SER A 58 36.08 -11.31 22.03
N ALA A 59 37.00 -12.23 22.24
CA ALA A 59 38.39 -12.12 21.83
C ALA A 59 38.49 -11.83 20.32
N GLY A 60 38.90 -10.60 19.97
CA GLY A 60 39.63 -10.30 18.75
C GLY A 60 38.87 -10.07 17.43
N GLU A 61 37.54 -10.06 17.36
CA GLU A 61 36.82 -10.08 16.06
C GLU A 61 35.76 -8.99 15.78
N LEU A 62 35.58 -7.95 16.61
CA LEU A 62 34.44 -7.02 16.46
C LEU A 62 34.78 -5.56 16.11
N ASP A 63 36.02 -5.27 15.71
CA ASP A 63 36.41 -3.92 15.29
C ASP A 63 36.71 -3.88 13.80
N VAL A 64 35.89 -3.14 13.05
CA VAL A 64 36.14 -2.83 11.63
C VAL A 64 36.72 -1.42 11.58
N GLU A 65 37.97 -1.29 11.13
CA GLU A 65 38.70 -0.01 11.14
C GLU A 65 38.73 0.66 12.53
N GLY A 66 38.80 -0.14 13.61
CA GLY A 66 38.79 0.37 14.98
C GLY A 66 37.43 0.88 15.46
N CYS A 67 36.35 0.61 14.72
CA CYS A 67 34.98 0.94 15.10
C CYS A 67 34.23 -0.31 15.58
N PRO A 68 33.46 -0.22 16.67
CA PRO A 68 32.66 -1.33 17.15
C PRO A 68 31.58 -1.71 16.13
N VAL A 69 31.39 -3.01 15.93
CA VAL A 69 30.35 -3.55 15.04
C VAL A 69 29.08 -3.90 15.84
N VAL A 70 27.94 -3.40 15.38
CA VAL A 70 26.61 -3.74 15.90
C VAL A 70 25.85 -4.54 14.85
N HIS A 71 25.47 -5.76 15.22
CA HIS A 71 24.75 -6.67 14.35
C HIS A 71 23.24 -6.44 14.46
N VAL A 72 22.56 -6.33 13.33
CA VAL A 72 21.11 -6.23 13.24
C VAL A 72 20.55 -7.41 12.43
N SER A 73 19.30 -7.77 12.69
CA SER A 73 18.63 -8.90 12.03
C SER A 73 17.89 -8.54 10.75
N ASP A 74 17.84 -7.26 10.40
CA ASP A 74 17.12 -6.76 9.22
C ASP A 74 17.94 -6.93 7.93
N THR A 75 17.26 -6.77 6.79
CA THR A 75 17.90 -6.86 5.48
C THR A 75 18.89 -5.70 5.29
N ALA A 76 19.93 -5.93 4.49
CA ALA A 76 20.86 -4.86 4.14
C ALA A 76 20.16 -3.72 3.38
N GLU A 77 19.12 -4.02 2.60
CA GLU A 77 18.34 -3.06 1.85
C GLU A 77 17.52 -2.11 2.76
N ASP A 78 16.74 -2.65 3.70
CA ASP A 78 15.93 -1.83 4.62
C ASP A 78 16.81 -0.92 5.48
N ILE A 79 17.95 -1.45 5.96
CA ILE A 79 18.93 -0.67 6.72
C ILE A 79 19.55 0.43 5.85
N ALA A 80 19.89 0.14 4.58
CA ALA A 80 20.42 1.15 3.68
C ALA A 80 19.42 2.29 3.47
N ILE A 81 18.14 1.98 3.27
CA ILE A 81 17.06 2.97 3.11
C ILE A 81 16.95 3.88 4.35
N VAL A 82 16.88 3.30 5.55
CA VAL A 82 16.78 4.05 6.79
C VAL A 82 18.00 4.93 7.03
N LEU A 83 19.21 4.39 6.82
CA LEU A 83 20.44 5.15 6.99
C LEU A 83 20.56 6.28 5.96
N GLN A 84 20.15 6.06 4.71
CA GLN A 84 20.08 7.15 3.71
C GLN A 84 19.11 8.24 4.17
N ALA A 85 17.94 7.88 4.70
CA ALA A 85 16.97 8.87 5.18
C ALA A 85 17.49 9.70 6.37
N LEU A 86 18.20 9.06 7.31
CA LEU A 86 18.73 9.72 8.51
C LEU A 86 19.95 10.60 8.22
N PHE A 87 20.87 10.12 7.38
CA PHE A 87 22.19 10.73 7.20
C PHE A 87 22.36 11.49 5.89
N LEU A 88 21.66 11.05 4.85
CA LEU A 88 21.77 11.56 3.50
C LEU A 88 20.41 12.15 3.10
N ARG A 89 19.94 13.16 3.82
CA ARG A 89 18.61 13.79 3.65
C ARG A 89 18.27 14.24 2.22
N GLY A 90 19.23 14.26 1.29
CA GLY A 90 19.01 14.49 -0.14
C GLY A 90 18.82 13.24 -1.01
N CYS A 91 19.03 12.03 -0.48
CA CYS A 91 18.93 10.76 -1.23
C CYS A 91 17.57 10.06 -1.06
N VAL A 92 16.91 10.25 0.10
CA VAL A 92 15.53 9.82 0.29
C VAL A 92 14.69 11.08 0.38
N HIS A 93 13.73 11.24 -0.54
CA HIS A 93 12.99 12.49 -0.77
C HIS A 93 12.02 12.93 0.35
N VAL A 94 12.33 12.56 1.59
CA VAL A 94 11.62 12.94 2.82
C VAL A 94 11.48 14.46 2.97
N ALA A 95 12.41 15.24 2.41
CA ALA A 95 12.50 16.68 2.64
C ALA A 95 11.67 17.57 1.69
N ALA A 96 11.09 17.05 0.59
CA ALA A 96 10.51 17.89 -0.46
C ALA A 96 9.06 17.56 -0.87
N GLY A 97 8.39 16.66 -0.14
CA GLY A 97 7.03 16.25 -0.49
C GLY A 97 6.95 15.39 -1.75
N GLU A 98 8.08 14.88 -2.22
CA GLU A 98 8.12 13.97 -3.37
C GLU A 98 7.60 12.58 -2.99
N PRO A 99 7.15 11.78 -3.99
CA PRO A 99 6.66 10.44 -3.75
C PRO A 99 7.75 9.53 -3.16
N LEU A 100 7.45 8.82 -2.07
CA LEU A 100 8.34 7.77 -1.56
C LEU A 100 8.11 6.46 -2.31
N SER A 101 9.18 5.70 -2.57
CA SER A 101 9.04 4.36 -3.12
C SER A 101 8.36 3.40 -2.13
N ILE A 102 7.69 2.37 -2.63
CA ILE A 102 7.09 1.33 -1.78
C ILE A 102 8.11 0.67 -0.84
N PRO A 103 9.33 0.27 -1.29
CA PRO A 103 10.36 -0.22 -0.38
C PRO A 103 10.70 0.77 0.74
N ALA A 104 10.72 2.08 0.45
CA ALA A 104 10.98 3.09 1.47
C ALA A 104 9.87 3.16 2.52
N VAL A 105 8.60 3.14 2.09
CA VAL A 105 7.45 3.10 3.01
C VAL A 105 7.47 1.85 3.88
N VAL A 106 7.75 0.68 3.30
CA VAL A 106 7.88 -0.61 4.01
C VAL A 106 8.99 -0.55 5.06
N ALA A 107 10.20 -0.15 4.66
CA ALA A 107 11.35 -0.06 5.55
C ALA A 107 11.09 0.95 6.69
N PHE A 108 10.49 2.10 6.39
CA PHE A 108 10.18 3.12 7.40
C PHE A 108 9.14 2.64 8.40
N LEU A 109 8.09 1.92 7.98
CA LEU A 109 7.11 1.37 8.91
C LEU A 109 7.72 0.28 9.79
N ARG A 110 8.43 -0.68 9.19
CA ARG A 110 9.06 -1.79 9.93
C ARG A 110 10.14 -1.33 10.89
N LEU A 111 11.15 -0.64 10.36
CA LEU A 111 12.33 -0.27 11.12
C LEU A 111 12.08 0.97 11.98
N GLY A 112 11.20 1.88 11.54
CA GLY A 112 10.77 3.02 12.35
C GLY A 112 10.09 2.55 13.63
N LYS A 113 9.22 1.55 13.57
CA LYS A 113 8.61 0.95 14.76
C LYS A 113 9.62 0.12 15.58
N LYS A 114 10.39 -0.75 14.93
CA LYS A 114 11.34 -1.66 15.60
C LYS A 114 12.45 -0.93 16.37
N TYR A 115 12.97 0.15 15.78
CA TYR A 115 14.06 0.94 16.35
C TYR A 115 13.59 2.23 17.01
N ASP A 116 12.28 2.46 17.12
CA ASP A 116 11.70 3.70 17.68
C ASP A 116 12.27 4.97 17.01
N ILE A 117 12.24 4.98 15.68
CA ILE A 117 12.61 6.13 14.84
C ILE A 117 11.31 6.84 14.43
N GLU A 118 10.77 7.61 15.36
CA GLU A 118 9.45 8.26 15.25
C GLU A 118 9.30 9.08 13.96
N LEU A 119 10.34 9.82 13.57
CA LEU A 119 10.33 10.64 12.35
C LEU A 119 10.01 9.82 11.10
N LEU A 120 10.61 8.64 10.94
CA LEU A 120 10.41 7.81 9.75
C LEU A 120 9.06 7.08 9.81
N HIS A 121 8.71 6.57 10.99
CA HIS A 121 7.46 5.87 11.20
C HIS A 121 6.24 6.77 10.94
N ALA A 122 6.22 7.98 11.53
CA ALA A 122 5.15 8.95 11.34
C ALA A 122 5.02 9.40 9.88
N GLU A 123 6.16 9.58 9.20
CA GLU A 123 6.21 10.05 7.83
C GLU A 123 5.77 8.98 6.81
N ALA A 124 5.97 7.69 7.12
CA ALA A 124 5.41 6.60 6.34
C ALA A 124 3.90 6.42 6.60
N LEU A 125 3.44 6.52 7.85
CA LEU A 125 2.02 6.49 8.18
C LEU A 125 1.24 7.62 7.50
N LYS A 126 1.79 8.84 7.51
CA LYS A 126 1.18 9.99 6.85
C LYS A 126 0.92 9.72 5.37
N ARG A 127 1.91 9.18 4.66
CA ARG A 127 1.78 8.84 3.23
C ARG A 127 0.81 7.70 3.00
N LEU A 128 0.89 6.67 3.85
CA LEU A 128 0.02 5.51 3.75
C LEU A 128 -1.45 5.91 3.88
N HIS A 129 -1.80 6.71 4.90
CA HIS A 129 -3.18 7.18 5.10
C HIS A 129 -3.64 8.19 4.05
N CYS A 130 -2.72 8.89 3.36
CA CYS A 130 -3.07 9.73 2.22
C CYS A 130 -3.52 8.89 1.02
N GLU A 131 -2.81 7.79 0.74
CA GLU A 131 -3.09 6.90 -0.41
C GLU A 131 -4.20 5.88 -0.13
N TYR A 132 -4.34 5.49 1.14
CA TYR A 132 -5.32 4.54 1.65
C TYR A 132 -6.12 5.15 2.79
N PRO A 133 -6.96 6.16 2.51
CA PRO A 133 -7.73 6.85 3.53
C PRO A 133 -8.84 5.96 4.13
N SER A 134 -9.31 6.38 5.30
CA SER A 134 -10.38 5.70 6.05
C SER A 134 -11.75 6.40 5.93
N THR A 135 -11.84 7.43 5.07
CA THR A 135 -13.08 8.12 4.71
C THR A 135 -13.19 8.32 3.21
N LEU A 136 -14.42 8.27 2.68
CA LEU A 136 -14.68 8.53 1.26
C LEU A 136 -14.31 9.96 0.85
N GLY A 137 -14.53 10.93 1.74
CA GLY A 137 -14.19 12.32 1.47
C GLY A 137 -12.68 12.54 1.26
N GLU A 138 -11.83 11.85 2.02
CA GLU A 138 -10.37 11.89 1.83
C GLU A 138 -9.92 11.17 0.55
N MET A 139 -10.61 10.10 0.15
CA MET A 139 -10.36 9.42 -1.13
C MET A 139 -10.65 10.33 -2.32
N ASP A 140 -11.73 11.10 -2.24
CA ASP A 140 -12.16 12.01 -3.32
C ASP A 140 -11.34 13.31 -3.37
N LEU A 141 -10.35 13.48 -2.47
CA LEU A 141 -9.45 14.64 -2.53
C LEU A 141 -8.53 14.52 -3.75
N ASP A 142 -8.59 15.53 -4.61
CA ASP A 142 -7.67 15.69 -5.74
C ASP A 142 -6.29 16.11 -5.23
N TYR A 143 -5.39 15.14 -5.06
CA TYR A 143 -3.99 15.41 -4.75
C TYR A 143 -3.20 15.61 -6.05
N PRO A 144 -2.47 16.72 -6.20
CA PRO A 144 -1.76 17.04 -7.45
C PRO A 144 -0.62 16.05 -7.78
N SER A 145 -0.18 15.25 -6.81
CA SER A 145 0.82 14.19 -6.99
C SER A 145 0.58 13.10 -5.96
N PRO A 146 0.83 11.81 -6.31
CA PRO A 146 0.83 10.74 -5.33
C PRO A 146 1.92 10.98 -4.28
N MET A 147 1.64 10.61 -3.03
CA MET A 147 2.61 10.59 -1.94
C MET A 147 3.49 9.33 -1.96
N ILE A 148 2.99 8.24 -2.57
CA ILE A 148 3.73 7.00 -2.76
C ILE A 148 3.93 6.76 -4.25
N ALA A 149 5.19 6.56 -4.66
CA ALA A 149 5.54 6.34 -6.05
C ALA A 149 4.89 5.06 -6.58
N GLN A 150 4.06 5.21 -7.61
CA GLN A 150 3.43 4.09 -8.30
C GLN A 150 4.32 3.64 -9.46
N LYS A 151 4.52 2.33 -9.58
CA LYS A 151 5.17 1.69 -10.72
C LYS A 151 4.20 0.67 -11.32
N PRO A 152 3.97 0.66 -12.65
CA PRO A 152 2.98 -0.23 -13.28
C PRO A 152 3.13 -1.71 -12.93
N ASP A 153 4.37 -2.18 -12.80
CA ASP A 153 4.69 -3.59 -12.58
C ASP A 153 4.84 -3.96 -11.09
N THR A 154 4.70 -2.98 -10.18
CA THR A 154 4.77 -3.24 -8.74
C THR A 154 3.38 -3.57 -8.20
N PRO A 155 3.17 -4.71 -7.51
CA PRO A 155 1.90 -5.06 -6.91
C PRO A 155 1.64 -4.28 -5.62
N THR A 156 1.57 -2.95 -5.73
CA THR A 156 1.50 -1.99 -4.61
C THR A 156 0.40 -2.36 -3.62
N ASP A 157 -0.83 -2.59 -4.08
CA ASP A 157 -1.97 -2.88 -3.19
C ASP A 157 -1.78 -4.18 -2.39
N LEU A 158 -1.14 -5.21 -2.97
CA LEU A 158 -0.84 -6.47 -2.26
C LEU A 158 0.23 -6.24 -1.18
N ILE A 159 1.27 -5.48 -1.52
CA ILE A 159 2.35 -5.16 -0.58
C ILE A 159 1.76 -4.37 0.60
N ILE A 160 0.92 -3.37 0.32
CA ILE A 160 0.27 -2.56 1.36
C ILE A 160 -0.69 -3.38 2.20
N ALA A 161 -1.52 -4.27 1.61
CA ALA A 161 -2.41 -5.13 2.38
C ALA A 161 -1.63 -6.03 3.37
N ASN A 162 -0.54 -6.66 2.91
CA ASN A 162 0.32 -7.48 3.77
C ASN A 162 1.00 -6.65 4.87
N LEU A 163 1.51 -5.47 4.51
CA LEU A 163 2.16 -4.57 5.46
C LEU A 163 1.19 -4.07 6.53
N ALA A 164 -0.04 -3.74 6.14
CA ALA A 164 -1.10 -3.30 7.04
C ALA A 164 -1.43 -4.39 8.08
N ARG A 165 -1.52 -5.67 7.66
CA ARG A 165 -1.65 -6.80 8.59
C ARG A 165 -0.47 -6.91 9.55
N GLU A 166 0.74 -6.86 9.00
CA GLU A 166 1.99 -6.99 9.77
C GLU A 166 2.11 -5.90 10.84
N GLN A 167 1.74 -4.66 10.49
CA GLN A 167 1.88 -3.50 11.36
C GLN A 167 0.65 -3.20 12.22
N SER A 168 -0.43 -3.98 12.06
CA SER A 168 -1.74 -3.78 12.71
C SER A 168 -2.43 -2.47 12.34
N LEU A 169 -2.29 -2.03 11.08
CA LEU A 169 -2.93 -0.85 10.50
C LEU A 169 -4.20 -1.29 9.75
N LEU A 170 -5.20 -1.70 10.51
CA LEU A 170 -6.40 -2.33 9.96
C LEU A 170 -7.28 -1.34 9.18
N SER A 171 -7.18 -0.03 9.45
CA SER A 171 -7.91 1.00 8.71
C SER A 171 -7.56 1.07 7.22
N VAL A 172 -6.36 0.62 6.85
CA VAL A 172 -5.85 0.61 5.46
C VAL A 172 -6.38 -0.57 4.65
N LEU A 173 -6.72 -1.69 5.32
CA LEU A 173 -7.06 -2.95 4.67
C LEU A 173 -8.28 -2.91 3.75
N PRO A 174 -9.44 -2.34 4.12
CA PRO A 174 -10.63 -2.40 3.27
C PRO A 174 -10.38 -1.85 1.87
N LEU A 175 -9.66 -0.73 1.78
CA LEU A 175 -9.34 -0.10 0.51
C LEU A 175 -8.24 -0.84 -0.26
N ALA A 176 -7.18 -1.30 0.43
CA ALA A 176 -6.13 -2.08 -0.21
C ALA A 176 -6.68 -3.38 -0.82
N LEU A 177 -7.55 -4.10 -0.10
CA LEU A 177 -8.18 -5.32 -0.60
C LEU A 177 -9.19 -5.03 -1.72
N TYR A 178 -9.95 -3.93 -1.62
CA TYR A 178 -10.81 -3.46 -2.72
C TYR A 178 -10.02 -3.23 -4.00
N ARG A 179 -8.92 -2.49 -3.94
CA ARG A 179 -8.05 -2.23 -5.10
C ARG A 179 -7.42 -3.50 -5.64
N CYS A 180 -7.05 -4.45 -4.77
CA CYS A 180 -6.61 -5.79 -5.21
C CYS A 180 -7.69 -6.48 -6.07
N CYS A 181 -8.97 -6.43 -5.66
CA CYS A 181 -10.08 -7.01 -6.42
C CYS A 181 -10.40 -6.26 -7.72
N CYS A 182 -10.03 -4.98 -7.83
CA CYS A 182 -10.21 -4.18 -9.05
C CYS A 182 -9.10 -4.43 -10.07
N SER A 183 -7.85 -4.53 -9.59
CA SER A 183 -6.65 -4.53 -10.43
C SER A 183 -6.20 -5.91 -10.88
N TYR A 184 -6.58 -6.98 -10.16
CA TYR A 184 -6.03 -8.31 -10.37
C TYR A 184 -7.10 -9.38 -10.55
N SER A 185 -6.84 -10.32 -11.45
CA SER A 185 -7.66 -11.51 -11.61
C SER A 185 -7.53 -12.46 -10.40
N ALA A 186 -8.53 -13.31 -10.19
CA ALA A 186 -8.48 -14.33 -9.14
C ALA A 186 -7.23 -15.22 -9.23
N ILE A 187 -6.77 -15.55 -10.44
CA ILE A 187 -5.55 -16.34 -10.65
C ILE A 187 -4.31 -15.59 -10.16
N GLN A 188 -4.18 -14.30 -10.49
CA GLN A 188 -3.08 -13.46 -10.02
C GLN A 188 -3.08 -13.32 -8.50
N LEU A 189 -4.25 -13.14 -7.88
CA LEU A 189 -4.35 -13.08 -6.41
C LEU A 189 -3.94 -14.41 -5.75
N MET A 190 -4.26 -15.56 -6.36
CA MET A 190 -3.93 -16.88 -5.83
C MET A 190 -2.45 -17.27 -6.00
N VAL A 191 -1.88 -17.02 -7.18
CA VAL A 191 -0.50 -17.43 -7.52
C VAL A 191 0.53 -16.39 -7.05
N GLY A 192 0.09 -15.14 -6.87
CA GLY A 192 0.94 -14.01 -6.61
C GLY A 192 1.39 -13.30 -7.88
N ILE A 193 1.98 -12.13 -7.69
CA ILE A 193 2.39 -11.22 -8.76
C ILE A 193 3.89 -10.99 -8.64
N SER A 194 4.61 -11.27 -9.72
CA SER A 194 6.04 -11.01 -9.79
C SER A 194 6.26 -9.53 -10.09
N GLY A 195 6.98 -8.84 -9.21
CA GLY A 195 7.46 -7.48 -9.46
C GLY A 195 8.76 -7.47 -10.27
N ASP A 196 9.31 -6.27 -10.48
CA ASP A 196 10.56 -6.02 -11.22
C ASP A 196 11.74 -6.88 -10.72
N ASP A 197 11.80 -7.15 -9.42
CA ASP A 197 12.91 -7.87 -8.77
C ASP A 197 12.75 -9.40 -8.82
N ALA A 198 11.84 -9.91 -9.65
CA ALA A 198 11.47 -11.33 -9.76
C ALA A 198 10.95 -11.98 -8.45
N VAL A 199 10.71 -11.18 -7.41
CA VAL A 199 10.07 -11.62 -6.17
C VAL A 199 8.56 -11.66 -6.38
N THR A 200 7.97 -12.83 -6.20
CA THR A 200 6.51 -13.00 -6.25
C THR A 200 5.89 -12.57 -4.93
N THR A 201 5.05 -11.53 -4.98
CA THR A 201 4.25 -11.09 -3.84
C THR A 201 2.93 -11.85 -3.82
N VAL A 202 2.63 -12.51 -2.70
CA VAL A 202 1.36 -13.21 -2.45
C VAL A 202 0.63 -12.52 -1.30
N LEU A 203 -0.70 -12.46 -1.36
CA LEU A 203 -1.48 -12.03 -0.21
C LEU A 203 -1.37 -13.05 0.93
N SER A 204 -1.54 -12.58 2.16
CA SER A 204 -1.75 -13.47 3.30
C SER A 204 -2.91 -14.43 3.02
N ALA A 205 -2.85 -15.65 3.56
CA ALA A 205 -3.91 -16.65 3.33
C ALA A 205 -5.30 -16.15 3.78
N GLY A 206 -5.34 -15.34 4.85
CA GLY A 206 -6.57 -14.72 5.34
C GLY A 206 -7.13 -13.67 4.38
N ASP A 207 -6.26 -12.81 3.84
CA ASP A 207 -6.68 -11.75 2.90
C ASP A 207 -7.04 -12.31 1.53
N LEU A 208 -6.35 -13.36 1.07
CA LEU A 208 -6.74 -14.09 -0.14
C LEU A 208 -8.15 -14.67 0.00
N LEU A 209 -8.46 -15.30 1.14
CA LEU A 209 -9.79 -15.83 1.41
C LEU A 209 -10.83 -14.70 1.48
N ALA A 210 -10.49 -13.57 2.12
CA ALA A 210 -11.34 -12.39 2.18
C ALA A 210 -11.66 -11.84 0.79
N CYS A 211 -10.66 -11.68 -0.09
CA CYS A 211 -10.85 -11.25 -1.47
C CYS A 211 -11.74 -12.23 -2.25
N CYS A 212 -11.50 -13.54 -2.14
CA CYS A 212 -12.32 -14.56 -2.81
C CYS A 212 -13.78 -14.52 -2.36
N ALA A 213 -14.03 -14.36 -1.04
CA ALA A 213 -15.38 -14.23 -0.50
C ALA A 213 -16.04 -12.89 -0.89
N ALA A 214 -15.24 -11.82 -1.01
CA ALA A 214 -15.71 -10.49 -1.33
C ALA A 214 -16.18 -10.33 -2.78
N LEU A 215 -15.62 -11.04 -3.77
CA LEU A 215 -15.91 -10.80 -5.19
C LEU A 215 -17.42 -10.79 -5.54
N SER A 216 -18.18 -11.78 -5.05
CA SER A 216 -19.64 -11.80 -5.27
C SER A 216 -20.38 -10.72 -4.47
N SER A 217 -19.90 -10.41 -3.26
CA SER A 217 -20.45 -9.38 -2.39
C SER A 217 -20.21 -7.98 -2.93
N LEU A 218 -19.02 -7.68 -3.46
CA LEU A 218 -18.67 -6.43 -4.13
C LEU A 218 -19.62 -6.17 -5.30
N GLY A 219 -19.82 -7.19 -6.15
CA GLY A 219 -20.69 -7.11 -7.31
C GLY A 219 -22.15 -6.85 -6.99
N SER A 220 -22.69 -7.57 -6.01
CA SER A 220 -24.07 -7.36 -5.56
C SER A 220 -24.24 -6.05 -4.81
N THR A 221 -23.26 -5.65 -3.98
CA THR A 221 -23.32 -4.41 -3.20
C THR A 221 -23.27 -3.19 -4.12
N GLN A 222 -22.37 -3.14 -5.10
CA GLN A 222 -22.31 -2.00 -6.04
C GLN A 222 -23.61 -1.87 -6.84
N TYR A 223 -24.24 -2.99 -7.22
CA TYR A 223 -25.53 -2.97 -7.90
C TYR A 223 -26.66 -2.40 -7.01
N ALA A 224 -26.67 -2.78 -5.73
CA ALA A 224 -27.68 -2.34 -4.77
C ALA A 224 -27.45 -0.91 -4.25
N THR A 225 -26.26 -0.35 -4.43
CA THR A 225 -25.84 0.95 -3.89
C THR A 225 -25.47 1.92 -5.01
N THR A 226 -24.18 2.08 -5.32
CA THR A 226 -23.62 2.99 -6.34
C THR A 226 -24.32 2.93 -7.70
N LEU A 227 -24.73 1.74 -8.12
CA LEU A 227 -25.35 1.50 -9.42
C LEU A 227 -26.86 1.27 -9.34
N ALA A 228 -27.51 1.58 -8.20
CA ALA A 228 -28.95 1.36 -8.01
C ALA A 228 -29.83 2.09 -9.04
N TRP A 229 -29.33 3.22 -9.58
CA TRP A 229 -29.99 4.00 -10.63
C TRP A 229 -30.07 3.26 -11.99
N LEU A 230 -29.30 2.19 -12.19
CA LEU A 230 -29.41 1.31 -13.36
C LEU A 230 -30.65 0.42 -13.33
N ASN A 231 -31.27 0.22 -12.15
CA ASN A 231 -32.44 -0.65 -12.01
C ASN A 231 -33.73 0.10 -12.42
N PRO A 232 -34.33 -0.21 -13.59
CA PRO A 232 -35.50 0.50 -14.09
C PRO A 232 -36.78 0.20 -13.31
N TYR A 233 -36.78 -0.86 -12.49
CA TYR A 233 -37.93 -1.24 -11.67
C TYR A 233 -37.92 -0.57 -10.29
N ALA A 234 -36.73 -0.28 -9.77
CA ALA A 234 -36.58 0.34 -8.45
C ALA A 234 -36.70 1.87 -8.52
N ILE A 235 -36.14 2.49 -9.57
CA ILE A 235 -36.05 3.95 -9.68
C ILE A 235 -36.93 4.46 -10.82
N LYS A 236 -37.73 5.49 -10.52
CA LYS A 236 -38.58 6.16 -11.52
C LYS A 236 -37.93 7.48 -11.96
N PHE A 237 -37.98 7.75 -13.27
CA PHE A 237 -37.50 8.99 -13.89
C PHE A 237 -38.66 9.76 -14.53
N PRO A 238 -39.53 10.41 -13.72
CA PRO A 238 -40.78 11.01 -14.20
C PRO A 238 -40.57 12.20 -15.15
N THR A 239 -39.42 12.86 -15.07
CA THR A 239 -39.04 14.04 -15.87
C THR A 239 -38.21 13.68 -17.10
N CYS A 240 -38.12 12.39 -17.47
CA CYS A 240 -37.34 11.94 -18.60
C CYS A 240 -37.94 12.43 -19.93
N THR A 241 -37.13 13.09 -20.77
CA THR A 241 -37.58 13.59 -22.08
C THR A 241 -37.45 12.55 -23.19
N SER A 242 -36.61 11.54 -23.00
CA SER A 242 -36.31 10.51 -24.01
C SER A 242 -36.25 9.12 -23.36
N PRO A 243 -37.39 8.52 -22.95
CA PRO A 243 -37.41 7.28 -22.15
C PRO A 243 -36.66 6.11 -22.80
N ALA A 244 -36.94 5.81 -24.07
CA ALA A 244 -36.30 4.70 -24.78
C ALA A 244 -34.78 4.89 -24.91
N HIS A 245 -34.32 6.11 -25.20
CA HIS A 245 -32.90 6.44 -25.32
C HIS A 245 -32.17 6.27 -23.97
N CYS A 246 -32.72 6.83 -22.89
CA CYS A 246 -32.10 6.73 -21.57
C CYS A 246 -32.13 5.30 -21.02
N ASP A 247 -33.18 4.53 -21.32
CA ASP A 247 -33.26 3.11 -20.95
C ASP A 247 -32.20 2.27 -21.69
N ASN A 248 -32.00 2.52 -22.98
CA ASN A 248 -30.94 1.88 -23.75
C ASN A 248 -29.54 2.20 -23.19
N ILE A 249 -29.30 3.44 -22.74
CA ILE A 249 -28.03 3.82 -22.09
C ILE A 249 -27.84 3.09 -20.76
N ARG A 250 -28.87 2.98 -19.92
CA ARG A 250 -28.79 2.20 -18.66
C ARG A 250 -28.50 0.74 -18.93
N LYS A 251 -29.16 0.13 -19.92
CA LYS A 251 -28.91 -1.25 -20.34
C LYS A 251 -27.48 -1.43 -20.86
N PHE A 252 -26.98 -0.45 -21.61
CA PHE A 252 -25.61 -0.43 -22.09
C PHE A 252 -24.62 -0.40 -20.91
N ALA A 253 -24.77 0.52 -19.96
CA ALA A 253 -23.92 0.57 -18.76
C ALA A 253 -23.99 -0.73 -17.95
N LEU A 254 -25.20 -1.25 -17.71
CA LEU A 254 -25.41 -2.52 -17.02
C LEU A 254 -24.67 -3.67 -17.73
N HIS A 255 -24.75 -3.73 -19.06
CA HIS A 255 -24.04 -4.74 -19.83
C HIS A 255 -22.52 -4.59 -19.66
N ASN A 256 -21.96 -3.39 -19.81
CA ASN A 256 -20.51 -3.16 -19.73
C ASN A 256 -19.94 -3.42 -18.33
N VAL A 257 -20.71 -3.18 -17.26
CA VAL A 257 -20.24 -3.44 -15.89
C VAL A 257 -20.29 -4.93 -15.54
N PHE A 258 -21.26 -5.68 -16.05
CA PHE A 258 -21.51 -7.05 -15.58
C PHE A 258 -21.15 -8.16 -16.60
N PHE A 259 -20.75 -7.81 -17.84
CA PHE A 259 -20.46 -8.78 -18.90
C PHE A 259 -19.18 -8.42 -19.69
N PRO A 260 -18.33 -9.42 -20.07
CA PRO A 260 -18.44 -10.87 -19.81
C PRO A 260 -18.04 -11.27 -18.39
N SER A 261 -17.38 -10.37 -17.68
CA SER A 261 -17.02 -10.49 -16.27
C SER A 261 -17.37 -9.20 -15.56
N ILE A 262 -17.64 -9.29 -14.26
CA ILE A 262 -17.99 -8.12 -13.47
C ILE A 262 -16.79 -7.19 -13.26
N SER A 263 -16.96 -5.91 -13.58
CA SER A 263 -16.06 -4.83 -13.20
C SER A 263 -16.46 -4.32 -11.82
N ILE A 264 -15.50 -4.23 -10.91
CA ILE A 264 -15.72 -3.68 -9.56
C ILE A 264 -15.50 -2.16 -9.63
N VAL A 265 -16.60 -1.41 -9.51
CA VAL A 265 -16.66 0.04 -9.76
C VAL A 265 -17.43 0.79 -8.68
N GLY A 266 -17.71 0.13 -7.54
CA GLY A 266 -18.53 0.69 -6.46
C GLY A 266 -18.00 2.01 -5.88
N LEU A 267 -16.71 2.30 -6.03
CA LEU A 267 -16.08 3.55 -5.59
C LEU A 267 -15.74 4.53 -6.71
N ALA A 268 -15.98 4.20 -7.99
CA ALA A 268 -15.74 5.14 -9.10
C ALA A 268 -16.55 6.43 -8.89
N THR A 269 -15.98 7.60 -9.19
CA THR A 269 -16.76 8.85 -9.17
C THR A 269 -17.78 8.85 -10.31
N TRP A 270 -18.79 9.73 -10.27
CA TRP A 270 -19.71 9.85 -11.41
C TRP A 270 -18.99 10.23 -12.71
N SER A 271 -17.95 11.07 -12.62
CA SER A 271 -17.15 11.46 -13.79
C SER A 271 -16.40 10.27 -14.38
N ASP A 272 -15.65 9.54 -13.55
CA ASP A 272 -14.92 8.34 -13.99
C ASP A 272 -15.88 7.30 -14.54
N PHE A 273 -17.01 7.10 -13.86
CA PHE A 273 -18.03 6.16 -14.29
C PHE A 273 -18.56 6.51 -15.70
N ARG A 274 -18.79 7.80 -15.95
CA ARG A 274 -19.31 8.28 -17.23
C ARG A 274 -18.31 8.08 -18.36
N ASP A 275 -17.05 8.38 -18.12
CA ASP A 275 -16.01 8.31 -19.14
C ASP A 275 -15.72 6.85 -19.54
N ASP A 276 -15.67 5.94 -18.57
CA ASP A 276 -15.28 4.55 -18.80
C ASP A 276 -16.46 3.61 -19.12
N TRP A 277 -17.67 3.85 -18.60
CA TRP A 277 -18.82 2.94 -18.74
C TRP A 277 -20.06 3.55 -19.43
N LEU A 278 -20.08 4.85 -19.72
CA LEU A 278 -21.18 5.52 -20.46
C LEU A 278 -20.72 6.18 -21.77
N TRP A 279 -19.57 5.77 -22.32
CA TRP A 279 -18.99 6.35 -23.53
C TRP A 279 -19.87 6.30 -24.79
N ALA A 280 -20.89 5.42 -24.85
CA ALA A 280 -21.79 5.31 -25.99
C ALA A 280 -22.80 6.47 -26.13
N GLY A 281 -22.93 7.32 -25.11
CA GLY A 281 -23.76 8.52 -25.15
C GLY A 281 -24.30 8.93 -23.79
N SER A 282 -24.87 10.13 -23.71
CA SER A 282 -25.44 10.67 -22.48
C SER A 282 -26.95 10.46 -22.38
N MET A 283 -27.42 10.28 -21.14
CA MET A 283 -28.84 10.35 -20.84
C MET A 283 -29.34 11.79 -21.03
N CYS A 284 -30.66 11.98 -21.12
CA CYS A 284 -31.21 13.34 -21.04
C CYS A 284 -30.83 13.98 -19.69
N SER A 285 -30.69 15.31 -19.66
CA SER A 285 -30.18 16.05 -18.50
C SER A 285 -30.90 15.72 -17.19
N SER A 286 -32.22 15.53 -17.22
CA SER A 286 -33.00 15.18 -16.02
C SER A 286 -32.68 13.78 -15.50
N CYS A 287 -32.48 12.79 -16.37
CA CYS A 287 -32.05 11.45 -15.98
C CYS A 287 -30.62 11.44 -15.46
N ASP A 288 -29.74 12.23 -16.09
CA ASP A 288 -28.33 12.35 -15.72
C ASP A 288 -28.17 12.91 -14.31
N THR A 289 -28.81 14.04 -13.99
CA THR A 289 -28.78 14.63 -12.65
C THR A 289 -29.36 13.70 -11.57
N ILE A 290 -30.43 12.96 -11.88
CA ILE A 290 -30.99 11.99 -10.93
C ILE A 290 -30.02 10.81 -10.73
N ALA A 291 -29.39 10.33 -11.80
CA ALA A 291 -28.45 9.22 -11.74
C ALA A 291 -27.17 9.59 -10.99
N GLU A 292 -26.59 10.76 -11.26
CA GLU A 292 -25.43 11.31 -10.54
C GLU A 292 -25.67 11.35 -9.03
N LYS A 293 -26.77 11.98 -8.60
CA LYS A 293 -27.12 12.04 -7.18
C LYS A 293 -27.27 10.65 -6.55
N LEU A 294 -27.97 9.73 -7.22
CA LEU A 294 -28.16 8.38 -6.71
C LEU A 294 -26.86 7.58 -6.70
N HIS A 295 -25.97 7.85 -7.65
CA HIS A 295 -24.65 7.25 -7.72
C HIS A 295 -23.80 7.70 -6.53
N ASP A 296 -23.71 9.01 -6.27
CA ASP A 296 -22.94 9.56 -5.14
C ASP A 296 -23.51 9.12 -3.78
N ASP A 297 -24.83 9.19 -3.59
CA ASP A 297 -25.50 8.67 -2.39
C ASP A 297 -25.24 7.15 -2.22
N GLY A 298 -25.13 6.43 -3.34
CA GLY A 298 -24.80 5.02 -3.39
C GLY A 298 -23.34 4.73 -3.04
N ARG A 299 -22.38 5.53 -3.52
CA ARG A 299 -20.95 5.43 -3.20
C ARG A 299 -20.71 5.52 -1.69
N VAL A 300 -21.40 6.43 -1.00
CA VAL A 300 -21.33 6.54 0.46
C VAL A 300 -21.76 5.22 1.13
N LYS A 301 -22.86 4.62 0.69
CA LYS A 301 -23.34 3.33 1.24
C LYS A 301 -22.39 2.18 0.92
N PHE A 302 -21.83 2.17 -0.28
CA PHE A 302 -20.83 1.19 -0.69
C PHE A 302 -19.58 1.30 0.19
N TRP A 303 -19.10 2.53 0.43
CA TRP A 303 -17.96 2.82 1.30
C TRP A 303 -18.19 2.30 2.72
N GLU A 304 -19.33 2.62 3.34
CA GLU A 304 -19.65 2.14 4.69
C GLU A 304 -19.73 0.61 4.78
N ALA A 305 -20.23 -0.06 3.74
CA ALA A 305 -20.29 -1.52 3.69
C ALA A 305 -18.92 -2.18 3.47
N LEU A 306 -17.92 -1.45 2.94
CA LEU A 306 -16.67 -2.00 2.45
C LEU A 306 -15.90 -2.87 3.46
N PRO A 307 -15.72 -2.47 4.74
CA PRO A 307 -15.02 -3.31 5.71
C PRO A 307 -15.71 -4.66 5.91
N SER A 308 -17.05 -4.65 6.05
CA SER A 308 -17.84 -5.86 6.28
C SER A 308 -17.78 -6.85 5.11
N ILE A 309 -17.65 -6.35 3.87
CA ILE A 309 -17.46 -7.17 2.66
C ILE A 309 -16.21 -8.04 2.78
N PHE A 310 -15.14 -7.53 3.41
CA PHE A 310 -13.89 -8.23 3.67
C PHE A 310 -13.84 -8.91 5.04
N GLY A 311 -14.95 -8.95 5.78
CA GLY A 311 -15.01 -9.54 7.12
C GLY A 311 -14.25 -8.73 8.19
N LEU A 312 -14.06 -7.44 7.97
CA LEU A 312 -13.42 -6.51 8.90
C LEU A 312 -14.47 -5.77 9.76
N PRO A 313 -14.09 -5.25 10.94
CA PRO A 313 -14.94 -4.36 11.73
C PRO A 313 -15.37 -3.11 10.96
N GLU A 314 -16.48 -2.51 11.37
CA GLU A 314 -16.96 -1.22 10.88
C GLU A 314 -15.87 -0.13 10.98
N TRP A 315 -15.95 0.88 10.11
CA TRP A 315 -14.97 1.97 10.05
C TRP A 315 -14.73 2.68 11.39
N CYS A 316 -15.76 2.79 12.23
CA CYS A 316 -15.63 3.43 13.55
C CYS A 316 -14.70 2.67 14.50
N GLU A 317 -14.59 1.35 14.38
CA GLU A 317 -13.66 0.53 15.16
C GLU A 317 -12.27 0.54 14.52
N LEU A 318 -12.20 0.47 13.18
CA LEU A 318 -10.93 0.51 12.45
C LEU A 318 -10.14 1.80 12.69
N ARG A 319 -10.82 2.94 12.85
CA ARG A 319 -10.17 4.25 13.08
C ARG A 319 -9.68 4.48 14.52
N LYS A 320 -9.75 3.49 15.40
CA LYS A 320 -9.28 3.61 16.80
C LYS A 320 -7.83 3.16 17.02
N GLU A 321 -7.15 2.75 15.96
CA GLU A 321 -5.76 2.26 15.98
C GLU A 321 -4.72 3.30 16.43
#